data_AF-A0A497UWY0-F1
#
_entry.id   AF-A0A497UWY0-F1
#
_cell.length_a   1.000
_cell.length_b   1.000
_cell.length_c   1.000
_cell.angle_alpha   90.00
_cell.angle_beta   90.00
_cell.angle_gamma   90.00
#
_symmetry.space_group_name_H-M   'P 1'
#
loop_
_entity.id
_entity.type
_entity.pdbx_description
1 polymer ?
#
loop_
_entity_poly.entity_id
_entity_poly.type
_entity_poly.pdbx_seq_one_letter_code
_entity_poly.pdbx_strand_id
1 'polypeptide(L)'
;MKKDIIVFIGIVILCTILYYAFGVFSSSVGWYGYQKWKYRGGTTTIKEAKQRKVFVKELEYKIIDSANLKGFHFKPYIEKGFRYGYHSMEETRIDNYSKYPYNLSYERNKKDSISLDIFLEDKKKLDSADVVWGYLKQPYLKDTIRIKIEGAGNQKGIIKIW
;
A
#
# COMPACT_ATOMS: atom_id res chain seq x y z
N MET A 1 -37.68 -37.56 -15.20
CA MET A 1 -36.55 -37.13 -16.07
C MET A 1 -36.61 -35.66 -16.48
N LYS A 2 -37.52 -35.19 -17.35
CA LYS A 2 -37.52 -33.77 -17.79
C LYS A 2 -37.75 -32.78 -16.63
N LYS A 3 -38.66 -33.09 -15.70
CA LYS A 3 -38.96 -32.26 -14.52
C LYS A 3 -37.77 -32.17 -13.56
N ASP A 4 -37.08 -33.28 -13.33
CA ASP A 4 -35.91 -33.33 -12.44
C ASP A 4 -34.72 -32.57 -13.02
N ILE A 5 -34.53 -32.62 -14.35
CA ILE A 5 -33.52 -31.82 -15.05
C ILE A 5 -33.83 -30.32 -14.94
N ILE A 6 -35.10 -29.92 -15.08
CA ILE A 6 -35.51 -28.51 -14.92
C ILE A 6 -35.27 -28.02 -13.50
N VAL A 7 -35.61 -28.83 -12.48
CA VAL A 7 -35.35 -28.51 -11.06
C VAL A 7 -33.85 -28.38 -10.82
N PHE A 8 -33.03 -29.30 -11.33
CA PHE A 8 -31.58 -29.26 -11.20
C PHE A 8 -30.97 -28.01 -11.84
N ILE A 9 -31.37 -27.66 -13.06
CA ILE A 9 -30.93 -26.43 -13.74
C ILE A 9 -31.33 -25.18 -12.92
N GLY A 10 -32.55 -25.16 -12.38
CA GLY A 10 -33.02 -24.08 -11.53
C GLY A 10 -32.16 -23.89 -10.28
N ILE A 11 -31.76 -24.98 -9.62
CA ILE A 11 -30.87 -24.96 -8.45
C ILE A 11 -29.48 -24.43 -8.85
N VAL A 12 -28.91 -24.89 -9.95
CA VAL A 12 -27.59 -24.42 -10.41
C VAL A 12 -27.62 -22.91 -10.68
N ILE A 13 -28.63 -22.41 -11.39
CA ILE A 13 -28.79 -20.98 -11.66
C ILE A 13 -28.94 -20.19 -10.36
N LEU A 14 -29.78 -20.65 -9.43
CA LEU A 14 -29.97 -20.01 -8.14
C LEU A 14 -28.67 -19.95 -7.33
N CYS A 15 -27.91 -21.05 -7.26
CA CYS A 15 -26.62 -21.09 -6.59
C CYS A 15 -25.61 -20.13 -7.23
N THR A 16 -25.59 -20.03 -8.56
CA THR A 16 -24.74 -19.06 -9.28
C THR A 16 -25.13 -17.62 -8.92
N ILE A 17 -26.42 -17.28 -8.93
CA ILE A 17 -26.91 -15.94 -8.55
C ILE A 17 -26.54 -15.62 -7.10
N LEU A 18 -26.76 -16.55 -6.17
CA LEU A 18 -26.40 -16.38 -4.77
C LEU A 18 -24.89 -16.17 -4.59
N TYR A 19 -24.05 -16.95 -5.28
CA TYR A 19 -22.60 -16.78 -5.24
C TYR A 19 -22.17 -15.36 -5.62
N TYR A 20 -22.70 -14.82 -6.73
CA TYR A 20 -22.40 -13.44 -7.14
C TYR A 20 -22.98 -12.39 -6.17
N ALA A 21 -24.22 -12.59 -5.68
CA ALA A 21 -24.84 -11.69 -4.70
C ALA A 21 -24.04 -11.63 -3.40
N PHE A 22 -23.58 -12.78 -2.89
CA PHE A 22 -22.70 -12.85 -1.73
C PHE A 22 -21.34 -12.17 -1.98
N GLY A 23 -20.78 -12.27 -3.19
CA GLY A 23 -19.57 -11.56 -3.57
C GLY A 23 -19.72 -10.03 -3.51
N VAL A 24 -20.82 -9.50 -4.06
CA VAL A 24 -21.14 -8.05 -4.01
C VAL A 24 -21.41 -7.59 -2.57
N PHE A 25 -22.15 -8.40 -1.80
CA PHE A 25 -22.42 -8.09 -0.40
C PHE A 25 -21.14 -8.10 0.44
N SER A 26 -20.30 -9.12 0.29
CA SER A 26 -19.03 -9.25 1.00
C SER A 26 -18.08 -8.09 0.71
N SER A 27 -17.94 -7.70 -0.57
CA SER A 27 -17.11 -6.54 -0.94
C SER A 27 -17.66 -5.23 -0.39
N SER A 28 -18.98 -5.04 -0.39
CA SER A 28 -19.64 -3.88 0.21
C SER A 28 -19.49 -3.84 1.72
N VAL A 29 -19.70 -4.96 2.41
CA VAL A 29 -19.48 -5.07 3.86
C VAL A 29 -18.01 -4.82 4.21
N GLY A 30 -17.07 -5.31 3.40
CA GLY A 30 -15.66 -4.97 3.58
C GLY A 30 -15.39 -3.48 3.40
N TRP A 31 -15.98 -2.85 2.39
CA TRP A 31 -15.78 -1.42 2.13
C TRP A 31 -16.38 -0.54 3.24
N TYR A 32 -17.67 -0.73 3.53
CA TYR A 32 -18.44 0.07 4.48
C TYR A 32 -18.23 -0.33 5.94
N GLY A 33 -18.03 -1.61 6.21
CA GLY A 33 -17.72 -2.14 7.55
C GLY A 33 -16.34 -1.69 8.02
N TYR A 34 -15.29 -1.82 7.19
CA TYR A 34 -13.96 -1.32 7.52
C TYR A 34 -13.77 0.17 7.23
N GLN A 35 -14.79 0.87 6.74
CA GLN A 35 -14.77 2.31 6.47
C GLN A 35 -13.50 2.77 5.72
N LYS A 36 -13.11 2.05 4.66
CA LYS A 36 -11.79 2.21 4.00
C LYS A 36 -11.47 3.66 3.59
N TRP A 37 -12.49 4.45 3.25
CA TRP A 37 -12.37 5.86 2.88
C TRP A 37 -11.94 6.79 4.04
N LYS A 38 -12.07 6.36 5.30
CA LYS A 38 -11.66 7.16 6.46
C LYS A 38 -10.15 7.10 6.69
N TYR A 39 -9.53 6.00 6.29
CA TYR A 39 -8.12 5.74 6.53
C TYR A 39 -7.27 6.35 5.44
N ARG A 40 -6.06 6.74 5.85
CA ARG A 40 -5.04 7.24 4.95
C ARG A 40 -4.52 6.11 4.08
N GLY A 41 -4.50 6.34 2.78
CA GLY A 41 -3.92 5.43 1.81
C GLY A 41 -2.45 5.75 1.53
N GLY A 42 -1.82 4.84 0.80
CA GLY A 42 -0.57 5.12 0.12
C GLY A 42 -0.43 4.25 -1.12
N THR A 43 0.43 4.66 -2.06
CA THR A 43 0.64 3.90 -3.30
C THR A 43 1.84 2.97 -3.20
N THR A 44 1.90 2.01 -4.13
CA THR A 44 2.98 1.00 -4.16
C THR A 44 3.93 1.16 -5.34
N THR A 45 3.63 2.08 -6.27
CA THR A 45 4.45 2.38 -7.44
C THR A 45 4.37 3.87 -7.76
N ILE A 46 5.45 4.42 -8.31
CA ILE A 46 5.50 5.82 -8.78
C ILE A 46 4.47 6.05 -9.89
N LYS A 47 4.22 5.03 -10.73
CA LYS A 47 3.21 5.09 -11.79
C LYS A 47 1.81 5.32 -11.21
N GLU A 48 1.44 4.56 -10.17
CA GLU A 48 0.16 4.73 -9.47
C GLU A 48 0.07 6.11 -8.79
N ALA A 49 1.15 6.53 -8.10
CA ALA A 49 1.21 7.86 -7.47
C ALA A 49 0.98 9.00 -8.47
N LYS A 50 1.57 8.89 -9.67
CA LYS A 50 1.40 9.85 -10.76
C LYS A 50 -0.02 9.83 -11.34
N GLN A 51 -0.59 8.65 -11.57
CA GLN A 51 -1.98 8.50 -12.05
C GLN A 51 -2.98 9.12 -11.08
N ARG A 52 -2.77 8.95 -9.78
CA ARG A 52 -3.58 9.54 -8.71
C ARG A 52 -3.29 11.02 -8.45
N LYS A 53 -2.31 11.61 -9.13
CA LYS A 53 -1.83 13.00 -8.95
C LYS A 53 -1.36 13.31 -7.53
N VAL A 54 -0.81 12.31 -6.83
CA VAL A 54 -0.25 12.44 -5.47
C VAL A 54 1.27 12.40 -5.45
N PHE A 55 1.93 11.98 -6.53
CA PHE A 55 3.39 11.99 -6.62
C PHE A 55 3.96 13.39 -6.41
N VAL A 56 4.99 13.51 -5.56
CA VAL A 56 5.71 14.77 -5.31
C VAL A 56 7.10 14.72 -5.90
N LYS A 57 7.95 13.80 -5.43
CA LYS A 57 9.32 13.65 -5.91
C LYS A 57 9.90 12.28 -5.60
N GLU A 58 10.87 11.86 -6.40
CA GLU A 58 11.73 10.71 -6.09
C GLU A 58 12.77 11.14 -5.04
N LEU A 59 13.22 10.20 -4.21
CA LEU A 59 14.26 10.42 -3.22
C LEU A 59 15.56 9.75 -3.66
N GLU A 60 16.66 10.34 -3.23
CA GLU A 60 17.98 9.75 -3.46
C GLU A 60 18.16 8.57 -2.50
N TYR A 61 18.85 7.54 -2.97
CA TYR A 61 19.07 6.34 -2.16
C TYR A 61 20.32 5.58 -2.52
N LYS A 62 20.78 4.77 -1.56
CA LYS A 62 21.87 3.83 -1.73
C LYS A 62 21.55 2.52 -1.02
N ILE A 63 21.53 1.44 -1.79
CA ILE A 63 21.46 0.09 -1.24
C ILE A 63 22.86 -0.24 -0.72
N ILE A 64 22.99 -0.38 0.60
CA ILE A 64 24.25 -0.75 1.26
C ILE A 64 24.41 -2.27 1.25
N ASP A 65 23.31 -2.97 1.51
CA ASP A 65 23.22 -4.42 1.47
C ASP A 65 21.83 -4.81 0.96
N SER A 66 21.77 -5.60 -0.10
CA SER A 66 20.53 -6.06 -0.73
C SER A 66 19.97 -7.34 -0.10
N ALA A 67 20.47 -7.79 1.06
CA ALA A 67 20.04 -9.03 1.71
C ALA A 67 20.17 -10.27 0.82
N ASN A 68 21.20 -10.30 -0.04
CA ASN A 68 21.42 -11.33 -1.08
C ASN A 68 20.30 -11.45 -2.13
N LEU A 69 19.42 -10.46 -2.24
CA LEU A 69 18.36 -10.43 -3.25
C LEU A 69 18.96 -10.11 -4.62
N LYS A 70 18.86 -11.06 -5.56
CA LYS A 70 19.27 -10.85 -6.96
C LYS A 70 18.25 -9.97 -7.67
N GLY A 71 18.72 -8.89 -8.30
CA GLY A 71 17.86 -7.99 -9.06
C GLY A 71 16.88 -7.18 -8.20
N PHE A 72 17.23 -6.93 -6.94
CA PHE A 72 16.41 -6.14 -6.03
C PHE A 72 16.14 -4.75 -6.58
N HIS A 73 14.86 -4.43 -6.77
CA HIS A 73 14.39 -3.12 -7.19
C HIS A 73 13.84 -2.37 -5.99
N PHE A 74 14.31 -1.14 -5.81
CA PHE A 74 13.83 -0.23 -4.78
C PHE A 74 13.89 1.19 -5.30
N LYS A 75 12.78 1.94 -5.21
CA LYS A 75 12.73 3.36 -5.51
C LYS A 75 11.91 4.09 -4.45
N PRO A 76 12.54 4.87 -3.57
CA PRO A 76 11.84 5.68 -2.60
C PRO A 76 11.29 6.96 -3.23
N TYR A 77 10.12 7.39 -2.79
CA TYR A 77 9.50 8.63 -3.23
C TYR A 77 8.62 9.22 -2.15
N ILE A 78 8.33 10.51 -2.30
CA ILE A 78 7.36 11.22 -1.49
C ILE A 78 6.08 11.38 -2.31
N GLU A 79 4.97 11.10 -1.66
CA GLU A 79 3.63 11.37 -2.18
C GLU A 79 2.83 12.23 -1.19
N LYS A 80 1.83 12.92 -1.69
CA LYS A 80 0.82 13.60 -0.88
C LYS A 80 -0.01 12.55 -0.15
N GLY A 81 -0.30 12.81 1.11
CA GLY A 81 -1.30 12.07 1.87
C GLY A 81 -2.65 12.14 1.18
N PHE A 82 -3.33 11.00 1.08
CA PHE A 82 -4.66 10.93 0.52
C PHE A 82 -5.49 9.86 1.21
N ARG A 83 -6.79 9.89 0.93
CA ARG A 83 -7.76 8.88 1.31
C ARG A 83 -8.52 8.45 0.06
N TYR A 84 -9.06 7.24 0.09
CA TYR A 84 -9.96 6.79 -0.96
C TYR A 84 -11.27 7.59 -0.96
N GLY A 85 -11.96 7.59 -2.10
CA GLY A 85 -13.31 8.11 -2.22
C GLY A 85 -14.29 7.38 -1.30
N TYR A 86 -15.47 7.96 -1.09
CA TYR A 86 -16.45 7.33 -0.20
C TYR A 86 -16.99 6.01 -0.75
N HIS A 87 -17.10 5.87 -2.07
CA HIS A 87 -17.67 4.71 -2.74
C HIS A 87 -16.66 3.87 -3.53
N SER A 88 -15.42 4.34 -3.70
CA SER A 88 -14.48 3.76 -4.66
C SER A 88 -13.02 4.00 -4.24
N MET A 89 -12.15 3.02 -4.55
CA MET A 89 -10.70 3.12 -4.32
C MET A 89 -9.95 3.82 -5.46
N GLU A 90 -10.60 4.00 -6.59
CA GLU A 90 -10.12 4.71 -7.77
C GLU A 90 -10.15 6.22 -7.52
N GLU A 91 -11.18 6.70 -6.82
CA GLU A 91 -11.28 8.09 -6.40
C GLU A 91 -10.23 8.40 -5.30
N THR A 92 -9.53 9.52 -5.48
CA THR A 92 -8.45 9.97 -4.59
C THR A 92 -8.81 11.33 -4.00
N ARG A 93 -8.85 11.42 -2.67
CA ARG A 93 -9.12 12.66 -1.92
C ARG A 93 -7.86 13.06 -1.17
N ILE A 94 -7.23 14.15 -1.60
CA ILE A 94 -5.98 14.65 -0.99
C ILE A 94 -6.27 15.12 0.46
N ASP A 95 -5.44 14.69 1.40
CA ASP A 95 -5.58 15.00 2.82
C ASP A 95 -4.90 16.33 3.17
N ASN A 96 -5.55 17.44 2.80
CA ASN A 96 -5.01 18.80 2.97
C ASN A 96 -4.94 19.27 4.43
N TYR A 97 -5.67 18.64 5.35
CA TYR A 97 -5.81 19.08 6.75
C TYR A 97 -5.02 18.24 7.74
N SER A 98 -4.28 17.24 7.25
CA SER A 98 -3.40 16.46 8.11
C SER A 98 -2.22 17.30 8.59
N LYS A 99 -1.84 17.13 9.86
CA LYS A 99 -0.59 17.65 10.42
C LYS A 99 0.64 17.15 9.65
N TYR A 100 0.51 16.04 8.93
CA TYR A 100 1.55 15.43 8.10
C TYR A 100 0.98 15.23 6.69
N PRO A 101 1.05 16.22 5.80
CA PRO A 101 0.42 16.17 4.47
C PRO A 101 1.15 15.27 3.47
N TYR A 102 2.28 14.64 3.83
CA TYR A 102 3.05 13.78 2.94
C TYR A 102 3.32 12.39 3.54
N ASN A 103 3.43 11.39 2.67
CA ASN A 103 3.88 10.05 2.99
C ASN A 103 5.26 9.80 2.39
N LEU A 104 6.06 9.03 3.11
CA LEU A 104 7.22 8.35 2.58
C LEU A 104 6.77 6.98 2.05
N SER A 105 7.08 6.68 0.79
CA SER A 105 6.62 5.47 0.11
C SER A 105 7.73 4.88 -0.75
N TYR A 106 7.57 3.61 -1.12
CA TYR A 106 8.62 2.87 -1.84
C TYR A 106 8.00 1.97 -2.90
N GLU A 107 8.58 2.00 -4.09
CA GLU A 107 8.34 1.01 -5.13
C GLU A 107 9.37 -0.11 -4.99
N ARG A 108 8.89 -1.36 -4.97
CA ARG A 108 9.74 -2.54 -4.83
C ARG A 108 9.19 -3.74 -5.57
N ASN A 109 10.03 -4.75 -5.76
CA ASN A 109 9.59 -6.07 -6.22
C ASN A 109 8.67 -6.72 -5.16
N LYS A 110 7.37 -6.80 -5.45
CA LYS A 110 6.38 -7.42 -4.53
C LYS A 110 6.52 -8.94 -4.38
N LYS A 111 7.27 -9.59 -5.28
CA LYS A 111 7.54 -11.04 -5.22
C LYS A 111 8.59 -11.40 -4.18
N ASP A 112 9.37 -10.43 -3.72
CA ASP A 112 10.35 -10.65 -2.67
C ASP A 112 9.61 -10.73 -1.33
N SER A 113 9.67 -11.90 -0.69
CA SER A 113 9.08 -12.17 0.62
C SER A 113 9.88 -11.50 1.74
N ILE A 114 9.93 -10.18 1.70
CA ILE A 114 10.67 -9.30 2.60
C ILE A 114 9.76 -8.22 3.20
N SER A 115 10.08 -7.78 4.42
CA SER A 115 9.61 -6.53 5.02
C SER A 115 10.64 -5.43 4.80
N LEU A 116 10.14 -4.19 4.76
CA LEU A 116 10.95 -2.98 4.72
C LEU A 116 10.54 -2.12 5.90
N ASP A 117 11.45 -1.97 6.86
CA ASP A 117 11.16 -1.31 8.12
C ASP A 117 12.16 -0.18 8.38
N ILE A 118 11.67 0.95 8.90
CA ILE A 118 12.56 2.04 9.28
C ILE A 118 13.25 1.66 10.59
N PHE A 119 14.59 1.80 10.64
CA PHE A 119 15.35 1.58 11.87
C PHE A 119 14.77 2.40 13.02
N LEU A 120 14.68 1.81 14.22
CA LEU A 120 14.04 2.45 15.38
C LEU A 120 14.70 3.79 15.71
N GLU A 121 16.03 3.85 15.63
CA GLU A 121 16.80 5.07 15.86
C GLU A 121 16.55 6.17 14.81
N ASP A 122 16.08 5.79 13.62
CA ASP A 122 15.83 6.73 12.52
C ASP A 122 14.36 7.16 12.45
N LYS A 123 13.43 6.47 13.14
CA LYS A 123 12.02 6.89 13.24
C LYS A 123 11.87 8.30 13.82
N LYS A 124 12.74 8.69 14.76
CA LYS A 124 12.77 10.05 15.34
C LYS A 124 13.17 11.15 14.35
N LYS A 125 13.77 10.78 13.21
CA LYS A 125 14.16 11.71 12.14
C LYS A 125 12.97 12.07 11.24
N LEU A 126 11.91 11.26 11.27
CA LEU A 126 10.64 11.57 10.62
C LEU A 126 9.79 12.47 11.52
N ASP A 127 8.86 13.22 10.90
CA ASP A 127 7.92 14.04 11.67
C ASP A 127 6.89 13.17 12.41
N SER A 128 6.56 12.00 11.86
CA SER A 128 5.82 10.92 12.52
C SER A 128 6.03 9.61 11.74
N ALA A 129 5.83 8.47 12.38
CA ALA A 129 5.86 7.17 11.73
C ALA A 129 4.93 6.21 12.47
N ASP A 130 4.33 5.27 11.75
CA ASP A 130 3.67 4.12 12.35
C ASP A 130 4.47 2.83 12.10
N VAL A 131 3.81 1.67 12.12
CA VAL A 131 4.44 0.37 11.85
C VAL A 131 4.84 0.24 10.37
N VAL A 132 4.09 0.86 9.46
CA VAL A 132 4.14 0.61 8.01
C VAL A 132 4.58 1.85 7.21
N TRP A 133 4.34 3.06 7.71
CA TRP A 133 4.46 4.32 6.99
C TRP A 133 5.30 5.35 7.74
N GLY A 134 6.06 6.13 6.98
CA GLY A 134 6.66 7.39 7.43
C GLY A 134 5.82 8.57 6.98
N TYR A 135 5.61 9.54 7.88
CA TYR A 135 4.84 10.75 7.61
C TYR A 135 5.70 12.00 7.74
N LEU A 136 5.50 12.94 6.82
CA LEU A 136 6.30 14.15 6.73
C LEU A 136 5.42 15.40 6.73
N LYS A 137 5.88 16.45 7.42
CA LYS A 137 5.32 17.80 7.35
C LYS A 137 5.69 18.51 6.06
N GLN A 138 6.91 18.24 5.60
CA GLN A 138 7.50 18.85 4.43
C GLN A 138 7.77 17.79 3.35
N PRO A 139 7.82 18.17 2.06
CA PRO A 139 8.04 17.23 0.95
C PRO A 139 9.53 16.84 0.80
N TYR A 140 10.24 16.62 1.91
CA TYR A 140 11.64 16.20 1.95
C TYR A 140 11.97 15.52 3.28
N LEU A 141 13.03 14.70 3.28
CA LEU A 141 13.62 14.16 4.50
C LEU A 141 14.60 15.18 5.08
N LYS A 142 14.55 15.40 6.40
CA LYS A 142 15.45 16.34 7.09
C LYS A 142 16.87 15.77 7.25
N ASP A 143 16.97 14.45 7.25
CA ASP A 143 18.20 13.71 7.44
C ASP A 143 18.08 12.34 6.73
N THR A 144 19.21 11.69 6.50
CA THR A 144 19.25 10.33 5.96
C THR A 144 18.62 9.36 6.96
N ILE A 145 17.71 8.52 6.46
CA ILE A 145 17.14 7.41 7.23
C ILE A 145 17.57 6.08 6.62
N ARG A 146 17.65 5.06 7.48
CA ARG A 146 17.94 3.69 7.09
C ARG A 146 16.66 2.87 7.07
N ILE A 147 16.51 2.12 5.99
CA ILE A 147 15.50 1.09 5.82
C ILE A 147 16.19 -0.25 5.99
N LYS A 148 15.66 -1.05 6.90
CA LYS A 148 16.02 -2.45 7.13
C LYS A 148 15.24 -3.30 6.15
N ILE A 149 15.96 -4.19 5.46
CA ILE A 149 15.36 -5.29 4.72
C ILE A 149 15.39 -6.50 5.64
N GLU A 150 14.25 -7.13 5.90
CA GLU A 150 14.19 -8.43 6.59
C GLU A 150 13.42 -9.44 5.75
N GLY A 151 13.97 -10.64 5.59
CA GLY A 151 13.33 -11.73 4.86
C GLY A 151 13.53 -13.08 5.56
N ALA A 152 12.98 -14.13 4.94
CA ALA A 152 13.17 -15.49 5.44
C ALA A 152 14.65 -15.90 5.44
N GLY A 153 15.04 -16.80 6.36
CA GLY A 153 16.39 -17.39 6.36
C GLY A 153 17.52 -16.41 6.66
N ASN A 154 17.32 -15.49 7.62
CA ASN A 154 18.31 -14.47 8.03
C ASN A 154 18.69 -13.45 6.94
N GLN A 155 17.86 -13.29 5.91
CA GLN A 155 18.01 -12.19 4.96
C GLN A 155 17.91 -10.85 5.71
N LYS A 156 19.02 -10.12 5.76
CA LYS A 156 19.14 -8.80 6.37
C LYS A 156 19.87 -7.90 5.40
N GLY A 157 19.32 -6.72 5.18
CA GLY A 157 19.89 -5.71 4.29
C GLY A 157 19.62 -4.32 4.80
N ILE A 158 20.30 -3.34 4.21
CA ILE A 158 20.22 -1.94 4.61
C ILE A 158 20.17 -1.07 3.37
N ILE A 159 19.22 -0.14 3.35
CA ILE A 159 19.10 0.91 2.35
C ILE A 159 19.18 2.25 3.08
N LYS A 160 19.93 3.21 2.55
CA LYS A 160 19.91 4.60 3.00
C LYS A 160 19.11 5.43 2.01
N ILE A 161 18.28 6.34 2.51
CA ILE A 161 17.50 7.28 1.69
C ILE A 161 17.64 8.70 2.25
N TRP A 162 17.64 9.72 1.40
CA TRP A 162 17.73 11.14 1.78
C TRP A 162 16.99 12.07 0.82
#